data_AF-A0A453PEI5-F1
#
_entry.id   AF-A0A453PEI5-F1
#
_cell.length_a   1.000
_cell.length_b   1.000
_cell.length_c   1.000
_cell.angle_alpha   90.00
_cell.angle_beta   90.00
_cell.angle_gamma   90.00
#
_symmetry.space_group_name_H-M   'P 1'
#
loop_
_entity.id
_entity.type
_entity.pdbx_description
1 polymer ?
#
loop_
_entity_poly.entity_id
_entity_poly.type
_entity_poly.pdbx_seq_one_letter_code
_entity_poly.pdbx_strand_id
1 'polypeptide(L)' 'MPAGKAPGPDGFTAEFLRACWPIIKADTCAVFDKLYARNGRGFRKLNEAFLTLLPKKPDACRIADYRPISLIHLLA' A
#
# COMPACT_ATOMS: atom_id res chain seq x y z
N MET A 1 1.27 -0.55 -12.74
CA MET A 1 0.44 -1.48 -11.96
C MET A 1 -0.79 -1.86 -12.77
N PRO A 2 -1.23 -3.14 -12.74
CA PRO A 2 -2.47 -3.56 -13.42
C PRO A 2 -3.67 -2.79 -12.87
N ALA A 3 -4.62 -2.48 -13.74
CA ALA A 3 -5.86 -1.84 -13.33
C ALA A 3 -6.84 -2.84 -12.68
N GLY A 4 -7.80 -2.35 -11.89
CA GLY A 4 -8.84 -3.14 -11.22
C GLY A 4 -8.38 -3.83 -9.94
N LYS A 5 -7.26 -3.39 -9.33
CA LYS A 5 -6.81 -3.92 -8.03
C LYS A 5 -7.51 -3.20 -6.88
N ALA A 6 -7.74 -3.94 -5.79
CA ALA A 6 -8.25 -3.38 -4.55
C ALA A 6 -7.32 -2.27 -4.02
N PRO A 7 -7.88 -1.25 -3.33
CA PRO A 7 -7.08 -0.19 -2.73
C PRO A 7 -6.19 -0.70 -1.60
N GLY A 8 -5.13 0.05 -1.30
CA GLY A 8 -4.34 -0.17 -0.09
C GLY A 8 -5.15 0.15 1.18
N PRO A 9 -4.56 -0.01 2.37
CA PRO A 9 -5.20 0.35 3.64
C PRO A 9 -5.52 1.85 3.74
N ASP A 10 -4.91 2.68 2.90
CA ASP A 10 -5.17 4.11 2.74
C ASP A 10 -6.39 4.44 1.86
N GLY A 11 -6.99 3.45 1.21
CA GLY A 11 -8.14 3.65 0.33
C GLY A 11 -7.81 4.09 -1.10
N PHE A 12 -6.52 4.23 -1.46
CA PHE A 12 -6.12 4.65 -2.80
C PHE A 12 -5.81 3.47 -3.71
N THR A 13 -6.24 3.57 -4.97
CA THR A 13 -5.93 2.58 -6.01
C THR A 13 -4.81 3.05 -6.94
N ALA A 14 -4.31 2.14 -7.77
CA ALA A 14 -3.33 2.47 -8.79
C ALA A 14 -3.88 3.46 -9.85
N GLU A 15 -5.18 3.41 -10.12
CA GLU A 15 -5.88 4.33 -11.04
C GLU A 15 -5.91 5.74 -10.49
N PHE A 16 -6.16 5.90 -9.19
CA PHE A 16 -6.10 7.19 -8.54
C PHE A 16 -4.73 7.85 -8.73
N LEU A 17 -3.64 7.12 -8.47
CA LEU A 17 -2.29 7.64 -8.70
C LEU A 17 -2.08 8.08 -10.15
N ARG A 18 -2.52 7.27 -11.11
CA ARG A 18 -2.34 7.57 -12.54
C ARG A 18 -3.12 8.82 -12.95
N ALA A 19 -4.36 8.93 -12.49
CA ALA A 19 -5.22 10.07 -12.79
C ALA A 19 -4.70 11.35 -12.15
N CYS A 20 -4.26 11.27 -10.89
CA CYS A 20 -3.77 12.42 -10.13
C CYS A 20 -2.27 12.68 -10.30
N TRP A 21 -1.55 11.90 -11.12
CA TRP A 21 -0.10 12.02 -11.28
C TRP A 21 0.38 13.46 -11.58
N PRO A 22 -0.25 14.23 -12.47
CA PRO A 22 0.17 15.62 -12.71
C PRO A 22 0.11 16.52 -11.48
N ILE A 23 -0.73 16.17 -10.51
CA ILE A 23 -0.94 16.92 -9.26
C ILE A 23 0.06 16.46 -8.19
N ILE A 24 0.16 15.14 -7.95
CA ILE A 24 0.92 14.58 -6.82
C ILE A 24 2.38 14.29 -7.11
N LYS A 25 2.81 14.38 -8.39
CA LYS A 25 4.17 13.99 -8.82
C LYS A 25 5.26 14.72 -8.03
N ALA A 26 5.13 16.03 -7.87
CA ALA A 26 6.15 16.84 -7.21
C ALA A 26 6.35 16.42 -5.76
N ASP A 27 5.26 16.28 -5.00
CA ASP A 27 5.29 15.83 -3.61
C ASP A 27 5.83 14.41 -3.47
N THR A 28 5.42 13.52 -4.38
CA THR A 28 5.89 12.13 -4.41
C THR A 28 7.41 12.08 -4.61
N CYS A 29 7.95 12.83 -5.57
CA CYS A 29 9.41 12.92 -5.79
C CYS A 29 10.14 13.49 -4.57
N ALA A 30 9.62 14.55 -3.95
CA ALA A 30 10.23 15.16 -2.77
C ALA A 30 10.28 14.20 -1.56
N VAL A 31 9.28 13.32 -1.42
CA VAL A 31 9.30 12.24 -0.42
C VAL A 31 10.46 11.27 -0.66
N PHE A 32 10.65 10.82 -1.90
CA PHE A 32 11.77 9.94 -2.25
C PHE A 32 13.12 10.63 -2.00
N ASP A 33 13.28 11.88 -2.40
CA ASP A 33 14.53 12.63 -2.18
C ASP A 33 14.88 12.72 -0.69
N LYS A 34 13.89 12.99 0.18
CA LYS A 34 14.08 13.00 1.65
C LYS A 34 14.44 11.62 2.20
N LEU A 35 13.85 10.56 1.66
CA LEU A 35 14.15 9.19 2.06
C LEU A 35 15.59 8.81 1.67
N TYR A 36 16.00 9.12 0.44
CA TYR A 36 17.36 8.86 -0.06
C TYR A 36 18.44 9.66 0.68
N ALA A 37 18.13 10.90 1.06
CA ALA A 37 19.02 11.73 1.87
C ALA A 37 19.19 11.24 3.34
N ARG A 38 18.61 10.08 3.71
CA ARG A 38 18.53 9.54 5.09
C ARG A 38 17.93 10.54 6.09
N ASN A 39 17.18 11.53 5.61
CA ASN A 39 16.46 12.50 6.43
C ASN A 39 15.00 12.03 6.66
N GLY A 40 14.80 10.73 6.80
CA GLY A 40 13.49 10.07 6.75
C GLY A 40 12.63 10.21 8.00
N ARG A 41 12.82 11.27 8.80
CA ARG A 41 11.97 11.52 9.97
C ARG A 41 10.53 11.71 9.50
N GLY A 42 9.59 10.96 10.08
CA GLY A 42 8.17 11.01 9.73
C GLY A 42 7.64 9.85 8.87
N PHE A 43 8.52 9.04 8.27
CA PHE A 43 8.11 7.93 7.38
C PHE A 43 7.89 6.59 8.10
N ARG A 44 7.72 6.57 9.42
CA ARG A 44 7.53 5.31 10.16
C ARG A 44 6.33 4.50 9.64
N LYS A 45 5.26 5.19 9.23
CA LYS A 45 4.06 4.58 8.64
C LYS A 45 4.30 3.86 7.32
N LEU A 46 5.32 4.23 6.54
CA LEU A 46 5.70 3.47 5.34
C LEU A 46 6.22 2.06 5.67
N ASN A 47 6.66 1.83 6.91
CA ASN A 47 7.08 0.51 7.39
C ASN A 47 5.94 -0.27 8.06
N GLU A 48 4.74 0.31 8.15
CA GLU A 48 3.57 -0.37 8.69
C GLU A 48 2.87 -1.14 7.55
N ALA A 49 2.41 -2.34 7.86
CA ALA A 49 1.65 -3.16 6.94
C ALA A 49 0.43 -3.75 7.65
N PHE A 50 -0.71 -3.74 6.95
CA PHE A 50 -1.93 -4.36 7.42
C PHE A 50 -1.94 -5.83 7.02
N LEU A 51 -1.77 -6.71 8.00
CA LEU A 51 -1.84 -8.15 7.82
C LEU A 51 -3.30 -8.62 7.93
N THR A 52 -3.78 -9.29 6.90
CA THR A 52 -5.11 -9.90 6.91
C THR A 52 -5.10 -11.30 6.32
N LEU A 53 -6.09 -12.10 6.71
CA LEU A 53 -6.24 -13.49 6.30
C LEU A 53 -7.32 -13.60 5.23
N LEU A 54 -6.93 -13.98 4.00
CA LEU A 54 -7.88 -14.29 2.94
C LEU A 54 -8.28 -15.77 2.99
N PRO A 55 -9.59 -16.10 3.09
CA PRO A 55 -10.04 -17.49 3.03
C PRO A 55 -9.73 -18.11 1.66
N LYS A 56 -9.24 -19.37 1.64
CA LYS A 56 -9.03 -20.14 0.40
C LYS A 56 -10.32 -20.80 -0.10
N LYS A 57 -11.28 -21.04 0.79
CA LYS A 57 -12.57 -21.70 0.54
C LYS A 57 -13.68 -21.05 1.40
N PRO A 58 -14.96 -21.17 1.03
CA PRO A 58 -16.08 -20.57 1.78
C PRO A 58 -16.13 -20.99 3.26
N ASP A 59 -15.93 -22.28 3.55
CA ASP A 59 -16.02 -22.84 4.91
C ASP A 59 -14.63 -22.99 5.55
N ALA A 60 -13.84 -21.91 5.54
CA ALA A 60 -12.51 -21.89 6.15
C ALA A 60 -12.63 -21.97 7.68
N CYS A 61 -12.07 -23.02 8.29
CA CYS A 61 -12.18 -23.28 9.74
C CYS A 61 -10.82 -23.46 10.42
N ARG A 62 -9.77 -23.82 9.67
CA ARG A 62 -8.41 -24.01 10.20
C ARG A 62 -7.49 -22.91 9.70
N ILE A 63 -6.44 -22.59 10.44
CA ILE A 63 -5.46 -21.57 10.03
C ILE A 63 -4.84 -21.85 8.65
N ALA A 64 -4.64 -23.14 8.30
CA ALA A 64 -4.14 -23.56 6.99
C ALA A 64 -5.10 -23.26 5.82
N ASP A 65 -6.39 -23.01 6.11
CA ASP A 65 -7.40 -22.64 5.12
C ASP A 65 -7.30 -21.16 4.71
N TYR A 66 -6.44 -20.37 5.35
CA TYR A 66 -6.23 -18.97 5.03
C TYR A 66 -4.89 -18.72 4.33
N ARG A 67 -4.85 -17.65 3.54
CA ARG A 67 -3.62 -17.07 3.00
C ARG A 67 -3.37 -15.76 3.75
N PRO A 68 -2.28 -15.64 4.52
CA PRO A 68 -1.88 -14.34 5.02
C PRO A 68 -1.46 -13.47 3.84
N ILE A 69 -2.00 -12.27 3.78
CA ILE A 69 -1.56 -11.23 2.85
C ILE A 69 -1.17 -9.99 3.64
N SER A 70 -0.19 -9.28 3.10
CA SER A 70 0.28 -8.00 3.64
C SER A 70 -0.15 -6.90 2.69
N LEU A 71 -0.90 -5.93 3.20
CA LEU A 71 -1.31 -4.74 2.49
C LEU A 71 -0.46 -3.56 2.98
N ILE A 72 0.20 -2.87 2.05
CA ILE A 72 1.04 -1.71 2.33
C ILE A 72 0.36 -0.43 1.86
N HIS A 73 0.68 0.69 2.52
CA HIS A 73 0.28 2.02 2.07
C HIS A 73 0.96 2.36 0.75
N LEU A 74 0.24 3.11 -0.07
CA LEU A 74 0.71 3.56 -1.37
C LEU A 74 1.71 4.71 -1.22
N LEU A 75 1.37 5.66 -0.35
CA LEU A 75 2.19 6.77 0.18
C LEU A 75 1.60 7.13 1.56
N ALA A 76 2.43 7.45 2.56
CA ALA A 76 2.01 7.73 3.94
C ALA A 76 2.34 9.14 4.40
#